data_AF-A0A6V8NMK2-F1
#
_entry.id   AF-A0A6V8NMK2-F1
#
_cell.length_a   1.000
_cell.length_b   1.000
_cell.length_c   1.000
_cell.angle_alpha   90.00
_cell.angle_beta   90.00
_cell.angle_gamma   90.00
#
_symmetry.space_group_name_H-M   'P 1'
#
loop_
_entity.id
_entity.type
_entity.pdbx_description
1 polymer ?
#
loop_
_entity_poly.entity_id
_entity_poly.type
_entity_poly.pdbx_seq_one_letter_code
_entity_poly.pdbx_strand_id
1 'polypeptide(L)' 'MRNKVRELQRSLYRAAKADPERCFHSLYDKVYRSDVLWEAWKRVKANGGVPGNDGES' A
#
# COMPACT_ATOMS: atom_id res chain seq x y z
N MET A 1 0.37 -12.17 -18.85
CA MET A 1 -0.23 -12.63 -17.58
C MET A 1 -0.88 -11.44 -16.88
N ARG A 2 -2.21 -11.37 -16.78
CA ARG A 2 -2.92 -10.25 -16.14
C ARG A 2 -2.67 -10.32 -14.63
N ASN A 3 -1.89 -9.39 -14.07
CA ASN A 3 -1.59 -9.40 -12.65
C ASN A 3 -2.75 -8.76 -11.89
N LYS A 4 -3.78 -9.58 -11.60
CA LYS A 4 -5.03 -9.16 -10.93
C LYS A 4 -4.79 -8.39 -9.63
N VAL A 5 -3.70 -8.70 -8.92
CA VAL A 5 -3.29 -8.00 -7.70
C VAL A 5 -2.90 -6.54 -8.01
N ARG A 6 -2.11 -6.31 -9.06
CA ARG A 6 -1.68 -4.96 -9.47
C ARG A 6 -2.86 -4.11 -9.98
N GLU A 7 -3.85 -4.74 -10.62
CA GLU A 7 -5.08 -4.07 -11.04
C GLU A 7 -5.91 -3.62 -9.83
N LEU A 8 -6.10 -4.50 -8.84
CA LEU A 8 -6.79 -4.18 -7.59
C LEU A 8 -6.09 -3.04 -6.83
N GLN A 9 -4.76 -3.12 -6.67
CA GLN A 9 -3.98 -2.06 -6.01
C GLN A 9 -4.16 -0.70 -6.66
N ARG A 10 -4.12 -0.63 -8.00
CA ARG A 10 -4.34 0.63 -8.74
C ARG A 10 -5.76 1.16 -8.61
N SER A 11 -6.75 0.28 -8.61
CA SER A 11 -8.15 0.67 -8.42
C SER A 11 -8.38 1.23 -7.02
N LEU A 12 -7.88 0.56 -5.99
CA LEU A 12 -7.95 1.03 -4.60
C LEU A 12 -7.24 2.36 -4.41
N TYR A 13 -6.02 2.49 -4.97
CA TYR A 13 -5.26 3.74 -4.91
C TYR A 13 -6.03 4.91 -5.52
N ARG A 14 -6.60 4.74 -6.72
CA ARG A 14 -7.39 5.80 -7.39
C ARG A 14 -8.64 6.15 -6.60
N ALA A 15 -9.32 5.16 -6.05
CA ALA A 15 -10.50 5.37 -5.23
C ALA A 15 -10.18 6.15 -3.94
N ALA A 16 -9.10 5.81 -3.25
CA ALA A 16 -8.64 6.51 -2.05
C ALA A 16 -8.10 7.92 -2.35
N LYS A 17 -7.46 8.13 -3.50
CA LYS A 17 -7.01 9.46 -3.95
C LYS A 17 -8.15 10.39 -4.34
N ALA A 18 -9.24 9.84 -4.88
CA ALA A 18 -10.43 10.61 -5.26
C ALA A 18 -11.30 10.99 -4.06
N ASP A 19 -11.32 10.15 -3.03
CA ASP A 19 -12.09 10.34 -1.81
C ASP A 19 -11.27 9.93 -0.58
N PRO A 20 -10.65 10.89 0.13
CA PRO A 20 -9.83 10.63 1.30
C PRO A 20 -10.60 10.04 2.49
N GLU A 21 -11.91 10.24 2.56
CA GLU A 21 -12.76 9.71 3.65
C GLU A 21 -13.19 8.25 3.38
N ARG A 22 -12.92 7.74 2.19
CA ARG A 22 -13.30 6.38 1.78
C ARG A 22 -12.43 5.32 2.46
N CYS A 23 -12.93 4.80 3.57
CA CYS A 23 -12.29 3.70 4.31
C CYS A 23 -12.68 2.31 3.77
N PHE A 24 -11.67 1.52 3.42
CA PHE A 24 -11.84 0.10 3.05
C PHE A 24 -11.72 -0.82 4.26
N HIS A 25 -12.76 -0.85 5.09
CA HIS A 25 -12.78 -1.60 6.36
C HIS A 25 -12.42 -3.09 6.21
N SER A 26 -12.84 -3.73 5.11
CA SER A 26 -12.53 -5.14 4.82
C SER A 26 -11.08 -5.42 4.43
N LEU A 27 -10.28 -4.36 4.17
CA LEU A 27 -8.84 -4.49 3.96
C LEU A 27 -8.07 -4.27 5.25
N TYR A 28 -8.68 -3.67 6.27
CA TYR A 28 -7.99 -3.27 7.49
C TYR A 28 -7.43 -4.49 8.23
N ASP A 29 -8.25 -5.53 8.41
CA ASP A 29 -7.82 -6.79 9.03
C ASP A 29 -6.74 -7.51 8.22
N LYS A 30 -6.73 -7.33 6.90
CA LYS A 30 -5.73 -7.95 6.01
C LYS A 30 -4.40 -7.21 6.02
N VAL A 31 -4.42 -5.88 6.04
CA VAL A 31 -3.22 -5.03 6.05
C VAL A 31 -2.56 -5.01 7.43
N TYR A 32 -3.35 -5.09 8.50
CA TYR A 32 -2.83 -5.06 9.88
C TYR A 32 -2.20 -6.38 10.36
N ARG A 33 -2.17 -7.43 9.51
CA ARG A 33 -1.54 -8.69 9.89
C ARG A 33 -0.04 -8.52 10.14
N SER A 34 0.48 -9.19 11.17
CA SER A 34 1.88 -9.08 11.58
C SER A 34 2.87 -9.46 10.48
N ASP A 35 2.55 -10.44 9.64
CA ASP A 35 3.41 -10.83 8.51
C ASP A 35 3.48 -9.74 7.44
N VAL A 36 2.36 -9.08 7.14
CA VAL A 36 2.29 -7.97 6.18
C VAL A 36 3.06 -6.76 6.68
N LEU A 37 2.86 -6.39 7.95
CA LEU A 37 3.59 -5.28 8.57
C LEU A 37 5.09 -5.53 8.64
N TRP A 38 5.50 -6.76 8.95
CA TRP A 38 6.91 -7.14 9.00
C TRP A 38 7.59 -7.02 7.63
N GLU A 39 6.92 -7.48 6.56
CA GLU A 39 7.42 -7.33 5.20
C GLU A 39 7.45 -5.87 4.74
N ALA A 40 6.46 -5.07 5.12
CA ALA A 40 6.47 -3.63 4.86
C ALA A 40 7.67 -2.95 5.54
N TRP A 41 7.92 -3.26 6.81
CA TRP A 41 9.08 -2.73 7.55
C TRP A 41 10.41 -3.14 6.94
N LYS A 42 10.58 -4.42 6.54
CA LYS A 42 11.79 -4.88 5.86
C LYS A 42 12.09 -4.10 4.59
N ARG A 43 11.05 -3.81 3.78
CA ARG A 43 11.18 -3.02 2.54
C ARG A 43 11.61 -1.59 2.84
N VAL A 44 11.02 -0.95 3.84
CA VAL A 44 11.43 0.41 4.27
C VAL A 44 12.87 0.42 4.79
N LYS A 45 13.24 -0.57 5.61
CA LYS A 45 14.62 -0.73 6.10
C LYS A 45 15.61 -0.93 4.96
N ALA A 46 15.26 -1.74 3.95
CA ALA A 46 16.09 -1.96 2.77
C ALA A 46 16.23 -0.71 1.90
N ASN A 47 15.22 0.17 1.89
CA ASN A 47 15.29 1.45 1.19
C ASN A 47 16.22 2.47 1.87
N GLY A 48 16.75 2.21 3.07
CA GLY A 48 17.89 2.94 3.63
C GLY A 48 17.71 4.45 3.84
N GLY A 49 16.47 4.94 3.91
CA GLY A 49 16.16 6.37 4.01
C GLY A 49 16.01 7.10 2.67
N VAL A 50 16.03 6.39 1.55
CA VAL A 50 15.70 6.95 0.23
C VAL A 50 14.21 7.30 0.20
N PRO A 51 13.83 8.51 -0.26
CA PRO A 51 12.43 8.89 -0.40
C PRO A 51 11.69 7.92 -1.31
N GLY A 52 10.45 7.58 -0.93
CA GLY A 52 9.60 6.71 -1.71
C GLY A 52 9.22 7.33 -3.06
N ASN A 53 8.60 6.52 -3.90
CA ASN A 53 8.21 6.90 -5.27
C ASN A 53 7.09 7.97 -5.36
N ASP A 54 6.65 8.51 -4.22
CA ASP A 54 5.62 9.56 -4.09
C ASP A 54 6.21 10.98 -3.98
N GLY A 55 7.53 11.13 -4.12
CA GLY A 55 8.12 12.39 -4.61
C GLY A 55 8.02 13.61 -3.70
N GLU A 56 8.12 13.45 -2.37
CA GLU A 56 8.44 14.58 -1.48
C GLU A 56 9.84 14.37 -0.88
N SER A 57 10.73 15.30 -1.19
CA SER A 57 12.05 15.52 -0.56
C SER A 57 11.99 16.76 0.32
#